data_AF-A0A973JUQ7-F1
#
_entry.id   AF-A0A973JUQ7-F1
#
_cell.length_a   1.000
_cell.length_b   1.000
_cell.length_c   1.000
_cell.angle_alpha   90.00
_cell.angle_beta   90.00
_cell.angle_gamma   90.00
#
_symmetry.space_group_name_H-M   'P 1'
#
loop_
_entity.id
_entity.type
_entity.pdbx_description
1 polymer ?
#
loop_
_entity_poly.entity_id
_entity_poly.type
_entity_poly.pdbx_seq_one_letter_code
_entity_poly.pdbx_strand_id
1 'polypeptide(L)'
;MIKQLLVTILFSLILVGCGSTPRYDKLEIKDTQVIVQRVPEELTAPCVPKKPPTKEDFLKLKPHEREASLTEYSSSLLGVIKDCNVQLKKIRELPLPTETK
;
A
#
# COMPACT_ATOMS: atom_id res chain seq x y z
N MET A 1 71.91 0.83 19.47
CA MET A 1 70.92 1.72 18.84
C MET A 1 70.30 1.14 17.57
N ILE A 2 71.05 0.51 16.66
CA ILE A 2 70.51 -0.08 15.41
C ILE A 2 69.47 -1.20 15.63
N LYS A 3 69.66 -2.07 16.64
CA LYS A 3 68.69 -3.13 16.98
C LYS A 3 67.33 -2.59 17.45
N GLN A 4 67.29 -1.49 18.20
CA GLN A 4 66.04 -0.88 18.65
C GLN A 4 65.29 -0.20 17.51
N LEU A 5 66.03 0.41 16.55
CA LEU A 5 65.45 1.03 15.36
C LEU A 5 64.79 -0.01 14.42
N LEU A 6 65.40 -1.19 14.29
CA LEU A 6 64.84 -2.29 13.50
C LEU A 6 63.54 -2.84 14.10
N VAL A 7 63.48 -2.94 15.43
CA VAL A 7 62.28 -3.44 16.14
C VAL A 7 61.13 -2.44 16.02
N THR A 8 61.39 -1.13 16.12
CA THR A 8 60.34 -0.12 15.98
C THR A 8 59.81 -0.01 14.55
N ILE A 9 60.65 -0.20 13.53
CA ILE A 9 60.24 -0.24 12.12
C ILE A 9 59.40 -1.50 11.82
N LEU A 10 59.80 -2.65 12.37
CA LEU A 10 59.04 -3.89 12.17
C LEU A 10 57.65 -3.81 12.83
N PHE A 11 57.56 -3.17 13.99
CA PHE A 11 56.30 -3.01 14.71
C PHE A 11 55.36 -2.03 14.01
N SER A 12 55.87 -0.94 13.41
CA SER A 12 55.05 0.00 12.65
C SER A 12 54.51 -0.59 11.35
N LEU A 13 55.26 -1.49 10.70
CA LEU A 13 54.79 -2.22 9.51
C LEU A 13 53.60 -3.15 9.78
N ILE A 14 53.51 -3.75 10.97
CA ILE A 14 52.39 -4.61 11.38
C ILE A 14 51.13 -3.77 11.66
N LEU A 15 51.30 -2.55 12.20
CA LEU A 15 50.19 -1.66 12.56
C LEU A 15 49.50 -1.00 11.35
N VAL A 16 50.19 -0.85 10.21
CA VAL A 16 49.61 -0.23 8.99
C VAL A 16 48.91 -1.27 8.09
N GLY A 17 48.99 -2.55 8.43
CA GLY A 17 48.54 -3.67 7.58
C GLY A 17 47.10 -4.16 7.78
N CYS A 18 46.16 -3.34 8.27
CA CYS A 18 44.75 -3.75 8.44
C CYS A 18 43.77 -2.77 7.78
N GLY A 19 44.02 -2.43 6.52
CA GLY A 19 43.04 -1.78 5.66
C GLY A 19 42.22 -2.84 4.93
N SER A 20 41.27 -3.47 5.62
CA SER A 20 40.26 -4.33 5.00
C SER A 20 39.42 -3.51 4.03
N THR A 21 39.78 -3.53 2.74
CA THR A 21 38.87 -3.10 1.70
C THR A 21 37.70 -4.09 1.67
N PRO A 22 36.44 -3.67 1.91
CA PRO A 22 35.31 -4.55 1.68
C PRO A 22 35.24 -4.80 0.17
N ARG A 23 35.72 -5.97 -0.27
CA ARG A 23 35.32 -6.52 -1.56
C ARG A 23 33.84 -6.87 -1.46
N TYR A 24 32.99 -6.00 -1.99
CA TYR A 24 31.63 -6.40 -2.34
C TYR A 24 31.73 -7.30 -3.58
N ASP A 25 32.08 -8.57 -3.40
CA ASP A 25 32.34 -9.53 -4.48
C ASP A 25 31.08 -9.98 -5.24
N LYS A 26 29.90 -9.47 -4.86
CA LYS A 26 28.68 -9.48 -5.67
C LYS A 26 27.65 -8.62 -4.94
N LEU A 27 27.21 -7.54 -5.58
CA LEU A 27 25.84 -7.08 -5.38
C LEU A 27 24.95 -8.16 -5.97
N GLU A 28 24.57 -9.16 -5.15
CA GLU A 28 23.48 -10.05 -5.49
C GLU A 28 22.22 -9.17 -5.55
N ILE A 29 21.87 -8.76 -6.76
CA ILE A 29 20.54 -8.28 -7.07
C ILE A 29 19.64 -9.47 -6.75
N LYS A 30 19.12 -9.52 -5.52
CA LYS A 30 18.05 -10.46 -5.17
C LYS A 30 16.95 -10.22 -6.19
N ASP A 31 16.65 -11.25 -6.98
CA ASP A 31 15.62 -11.20 -8.00
C ASP A 31 14.37 -10.56 -7.42
N THR A 32 13.99 -9.40 -7.94
CA THR A 32 12.76 -8.72 -7.55
C THR A 32 11.61 -9.60 -8.04
N GLN A 33 11.19 -10.57 -7.21
CA GLN A 33 10.03 -11.39 -7.52
C GLN A 33 8.80 -10.48 -7.46
N VAL A 34 8.26 -10.13 -8.62
CA VAL A 34 7.01 -9.40 -8.73
C VAL A 34 5.88 -10.36 -8.37
N ILE A 35 5.51 -10.39 -7.10
CA ILE A 35 4.32 -11.10 -6.67
C ILE A 35 3.11 -10.28 -7.12
N VAL A 36 2.48 -10.68 -8.23
CA VAL A 36 1.29 -10.04 -8.76
C VAL A 36 0.10 -10.38 -7.85
N GLN A 37 -0.14 -9.53 -6.86
CA GLN A 37 -1.33 -9.65 -6.02
C GLN A 37 -2.55 -9.15 -6.80
N ARG A 38 -3.45 -10.07 -7.18
CA ARG A 38 -4.72 -9.72 -7.81
C ARG A 38 -5.74 -9.36 -6.74
N VAL A 39 -6.25 -8.13 -6.80
CA VAL A 39 -7.42 -7.73 -6.01
C VAL A 39 -8.63 -8.49 -6.55
N PRO A 40 -9.43 -9.15 -5.70
CA PRO A 40 -10.68 -9.79 -6.12
C PRO A 40 -11.58 -8.82 -6.90
N GLU A 41 -12.14 -9.26 -8.03
CA GLU A 41 -12.91 -8.40 -8.92
C GLU A 41 -14.12 -7.76 -8.21
N GLU A 42 -14.70 -8.48 -7.25
CA GLU A 42 -15.84 -8.02 -6.45
C GLU A 42 -15.51 -6.80 -5.59
N LEU A 43 -14.23 -6.61 -5.23
CA LEU A 43 -13.76 -5.44 -4.49
C LEU A 43 -13.43 -4.26 -5.41
N THR A 44 -13.23 -4.50 -6.70
CA THR A 44 -12.98 -3.47 -7.72
C THR A 44 -14.26 -2.99 -8.41
N ALA A 45 -15.39 -3.66 -8.15
CA ALA A 45 -16.68 -3.28 -8.71
C ALA A 45 -17.05 -1.83 -8.33
N PRO A 46 -17.49 -1.00 -9.29
CA PRO A 46 -17.83 0.38 -9.00
C PRO A 46 -19.07 0.47 -8.12
N CYS A 47 -18.97 1.29 -7.07
CA CYS A 47 -20.12 1.70 -6.29
C CYS A 47 -21.01 2.67 -7.07
N VAL A 48 -22.13 2.18 -7.60
CA VAL A 48 -23.07 3.00 -8.37
C VAL A 48 -24.33 3.24 -7.54
N PRO A 49 -24.64 4.50 -7.15
CA PRO A 49 -25.90 4.80 -6.50
C PRO A 49 -27.08 4.64 -7.48
N LYS A 50 -28.27 4.38 -6.94
CA LYS A 50 -29.50 4.40 -7.73
C LYS A 50 -29.70 5.78 -8.34
N LYS A 51 -30.20 5.84 -9.57
CA LYS A 51 -30.53 7.11 -10.20
C LYS A 51 -31.76 7.73 -9.48
N PRO A 52 -31.73 9.03 -9.15
CA PRO A 52 -32.90 9.68 -8.57
C PRO A 52 -34.04 9.77 -9.61
N PRO A 53 -35.28 9.97 -9.16
CA PRO A 53 -36.38 10.30 -10.05
C PRO A 53 -36.07 11.56 -10.86
N THR A 54 -36.65 11.65 -12.06
CA THR A 54 -36.57 12.88 -12.86
C THR A 54 -37.28 14.02 -12.14
N LYS A 55 -36.95 15.26 -12.49
CA LYS A 55 -37.61 16.44 -11.92
C LYS A 55 -39.12 16.39 -12.18
N GLU A 56 -39.49 15.98 -13.38
CA GLU A 56 -40.87 15.90 -13.85
C GLU A 56 -41.66 14.88 -13.03
N ASP A 57 -41.06 13.72 -12.75
CA ASP A 57 -41.72 12.68 -11.94
C ASP A 57 -41.78 13.05 -10.47
N PHE A 58 -40.74 13.70 -9.94
CA PHE A 58 -40.73 14.21 -8.57
C PHE A 58 -41.82 15.27 -8.33
N LEU A 59 -42.03 16.17 -9.31
CA LEU A 59 -43.04 17.22 -9.20
C LEU A 59 -44.48 16.70 -9.29
N LYS A 60 -44.70 15.52 -9.87
CA LYS A 60 -46.03 14.86 -9.87
C LYS A 60 -46.43 14.32 -8.49
N LEU A 61 -45.46 14.11 -7.58
CA LEU A 61 -45.72 13.63 -6.23
C LEU A 61 -46.43 14.69 -5.37
N LYS A 62 -47.24 14.22 -4.41
CA LYS A 62 -47.84 15.07 -3.38
C LYS A 62 -46.76 15.60 -2.43
N PRO A 63 -46.97 16.73 -1.74
CA PRO A 63 -45.96 17.32 -0.85
C PRO A 63 -45.36 16.34 0.18
N HIS A 64 -46.17 15.51 0.83
CA HIS A 64 -45.67 14.53 1.81
C HIS A 64 -44.90 13.36 1.16
N GLU A 65 -45.23 12.99 -0.08
CA GLU A 65 -44.54 11.93 -0.83
C GLU A 65 -43.17 12.40 -1.32
N ARG A 66 -43.02 13.71 -1.59
CA ARG A 66 -41.74 14.32 -1.94
C ARG A 66 -40.73 14.18 -0.81
N GLU A 67 -41.15 14.47 0.41
CA GLU A 67 -40.27 14.39 1.59
C GLU A 67 -39.91 12.96 1.93
N ALA A 68 -40.86 12.02 1.81
CA ALA A 68 -40.56 10.60 1.89
C ALA A 68 -39.56 10.17 0.81
N SER A 69 -39.77 10.59 -0.44
CA SER A 69 -38.89 10.24 -1.57
C SER A 69 -37.46 10.79 -1.40
N LEU A 70 -37.31 12.04 -0.95
CA LEU A 70 -36.00 12.64 -0.68
C LEU A 70 -35.30 11.95 0.49
N THR A 71 -36.05 11.60 1.53
CA THR A 71 -35.52 10.88 2.70
C THR A 71 -35.02 9.50 2.30
N GLU A 72 -35.84 8.73 1.59
CA GLU A 72 -35.49 7.39 1.11
C GLU A 72 -34.26 7.42 0.19
N TYR A 73 -34.23 8.38 -0.73
CA TYR A 73 -33.07 8.56 -1.61
C TYR A 73 -31.81 8.90 -0.82
N SER A 74 -31.91 9.78 0.18
CA SER A 74 -30.78 10.14 1.06
C SER A 74 -30.28 8.93 1.86
N SER A 75 -31.19 8.12 2.42
CA SER A 75 -30.85 6.87 3.08
C SER A 75 -30.17 5.88 2.13
N SER A 76 -30.65 5.76 0.89
CA SER A 76 -30.02 4.91 -0.12
C SER A 76 -28.59 5.35 -0.44
N LEU A 77 -28.33 6.65 -0.54
CA LEU A 77 -26.99 7.18 -0.80
C LEU A 77 -26.03 6.87 0.36
N LEU A 78 -26.47 7.07 1.60
CA LEU A 78 -25.69 6.74 2.79
C LEU A 78 -25.39 5.24 2.87
N GLY A 79 -26.35 4.39 2.50
CA GLY A 79 -26.16 2.94 2.39
C GLY A 79 -25.05 2.59 1.41
N VAL A 80 -25.08 3.18 0.21
CA VAL A 80 -24.04 2.98 -0.81
C VAL A 80 -22.67 3.42 -0.29
N ILE A 81 -22.56 4.63 0.28
CA ILE A 81 -21.29 5.14 0.83
C ILE A 81 -20.72 4.18 1.89
N LYS A 82 -21.56 3.68 2.79
CA LYS A 82 -21.17 2.72 3.82
C LYS A 82 -20.58 1.45 3.18
N ASP A 83 -21.28 0.87 2.20
CA ASP A 83 -20.84 -0.36 1.54
C ASP A 83 -19.53 -0.16 0.77
N CYS A 84 -19.33 1.00 0.11
CA CYS A 84 -18.07 1.35 -0.53
C CYS A 84 -16.91 1.47 0.45
N ASN A 85 -17.15 2.10 1.60
CA ASN A 85 -16.13 2.24 2.63
C ASN A 85 -15.71 0.87 3.18
N VAL A 86 -16.65 -0.08 3.29
CA VAL A 86 -16.36 -1.46 3.65
C VAL A 86 -15.52 -2.15 2.59
N GLN A 87 -15.84 -1.99 1.30
CA GLN A 87 -15.02 -2.54 0.20
C GLN A 87 -13.60 -1.94 0.21
N LEU A 88 -13.45 -0.63 0.34
CA LEU A 88 -12.16 0.04 0.45
C LEU A 88 -11.35 -0.44 1.64
N LYS A 89 -11.99 -0.63 2.79
CA LYS A 89 -11.34 -1.20 3.98
C LYS A 89 -10.81 -2.61 3.69
N LYS A 90 -11.61 -3.47 3.07
CA LYS A 90 -11.18 -4.83 2.68
C LYS A 90 -9.98 -4.81 1.73
N ILE A 91 -9.96 -3.90 0.75
CA ILE A 91 -8.81 -3.73 -0.15
C ILE A 91 -7.56 -3.34 0.63
N ARG A 92 -7.67 -2.40 1.59
CA ARG A 92 -6.55 -1.95 2.42
C ARG A 92 -6.01 -3.05 3.35
N GLU A 93 -6.87 -3.98 3.75
CA GLU A 93 -6.53 -5.09 4.63
C GLU A 93 -6.07 -6.35 3.88
N LEU A 94 -5.98 -6.31 2.54
CA LEU A 94 -5.43 -7.42 1.78
C LEU A 94 -3.98 -7.68 2.24
N PRO A 95 -3.65 -8.92 2.63
CA PRO A 95 -2.32 -9.23 3.16
C PRO A 95 -1.28 -8.98 2.09
N LEU A 96 -0.25 -8.19 2.38
CA LEU A 96 0.88 -8.04 1.45
C LEU A 96 1.44 -9.42 1.12
N PRO A 97 1.91 -9.64 -0.12
CA PRO A 97 2.42 -10.94 -0.51
C PRO A 97 3.52 -11.36 0.44
N THR A 98 3.32 -12.49 1.11
CA THR A 98 4.28 -13.05 2.05
C THR A 98 5.34 -13.77 1.24
N GLU A 99 6.62 -13.45 1.49
CA GLU A 99 7.74 -14.14 0.88
C GLU A 99 7.66 -15.63 1.23
N THR A 100 7.31 -16.45 0.24
CA THR A 100 7.51 -17.90 0.33
C THR A 100 9.00 -18.16 0.30
N LYS A 101 9.53 -18.57 1.47
CA LYS A 101 10.91 -19.05 1.67
C LYS A 101 11.26 -20.23 0.77
#